data_AF-A0A4R5J8Z3-F1
#
_entry.id   AF-A0A4R5J8Z3-F1
#
_cell.length_a   1.000
_cell.length_b   1.000
_cell.length_c   1.000
_cell.angle_alpha   90.00
_cell.angle_beta   90.00
_cell.angle_gamma   90.00
#
_symmetry.space_group_name_H-M   'P 1'
#
loop_
_entity.id
_entity.type
_entity.pdbx_description
1 polymer ?
#
loop_
_entity_poly.entity_id
_entity_poly.type
_entity_poly.pdbx_seq_one_letter_code
_entity_poly.pdbx_strand_id
1 'polypeptide(L)'
;MAKTRAPYAAAFRQQMIDLVHAGRTPEDLAKEFEPTAQTIYNWVAQADRDAGKRHDGLSTAERQELTHLRRELRQVKMERDILAN
;
A
#
# COMPACT_ATOMS: atom_id res chain seq x y z
N MET A 1 21.66 -11.10 -6.01
CA MET A 1 20.34 -10.47 -5.79
C MET A 1 20.53 -8.96 -5.76
N ALA A 2 19.71 -8.19 -6.47
CA ALA A 2 19.79 -6.72 -6.41
C ALA A 2 19.57 -6.26 -4.96
N LYS A 3 20.39 -5.33 -4.45
CA LYS A 3 20.20 -4.78 -3.10
C LYS A 3 18.90 -3.98 -3.08
N THR A 4 17.85 -4.57 -2.52
CA THR A 4 16.59 -3.87 -2.28
C THR A 4 16.81 -2.89 -1.13
N ARG A 5 16.47 -1.62 -1.32
CA ARG A 5 16.50 -0.65 -0.24
C ARG A 5 15.49 -1.04 0.84
N ALA A 6 15.86 -0.79 2.10
CA ALA A 6 14.93 -0.96 3.20
C ALA A 6 13.70 -0.05 2.99
N PRO A 7 12.49 -0.49 3.40
CA PRO A 7 11.30 0.35 3.35
C PRO A 7 11.51 1.63 4.17
N TYR A 8 10.91 2.73 3.72
CA TYR A 8 10.85 3.95 4.52
C TYR A 8 10.08 3.71 5.82
N ALA A 9 10.51 4.38 6.90
CA ALA A 9 9.81 4.33 8.17
C ALA A 9 8.36 4.83 8.03
N ALA A 10 7.41 4.16 8.70
CA ALA A 10 6.00 4.49 8.60
C ALA A 10 5.70 5.93 9.03
N ALA A 11 6.33 6.41 10.10
CA ALA A 11 6.19 7.79 10.56
C ALA A 11 6.67 8.82 9.53
N PHE A 12 7.78 8.54 8.84
CA PHE A 12 8.30 9.41 7.79
C PHE A 12 7.37 9.45 6.57
N ARG A 13 6.86 8.30 6.16
CA ARG A 13 5.83 8.24 5.10
C ARG A 13 4.58 9.05 5.48
N GLN A 14 4.11 8.92 6.73
CA GLN A 14 2.94 9.67 7.20
C GLN A 14 3.19 11.18 7.16
N GLN A 15 4.36 11.63 7.64
CA GLN A 15 4.73 13.04 7.57
C GLN A 15 4.70 13.59 6.13
N MET A 16 5.16 12.82 5.13
CA MET A 16 5.10 13.25 3.73
C MET A 16 3.66 13.37 3.22
N ILE A 17 2.78 12.44 3.61
CA ILE A 17 1.35 12.50 3.26
C ILE A 17 0.70 13.74 3.88
N ASP A 18 0.94 13.99 5.17
CA ASP A 18 0.37 15.12 5.91
C ASP A 18 0.79 16.46 5.28
N LEU A 19 2.06 16.59 4.86
CA LEU A 19 2.54 17.79 4.17
C LEU A 19 1.85 18.01 2.83
N VAL A 20 1.58 16.94 2.06
CA VAL A 20 0.83 17.05 0.80
C VAL A 20 -0.62 17.44 1.05
N HIS A 21 -1.28 16.84 2.05
CA HIS A 21 -2.64 17.21 2.44
C HIS A 21 -2.71 18.65 2.97
N ALA A 22 -1.63 19.18 3.54
CA ALA A 22 -1.49 20.59 3.94
C ALA A 22 -1.19 21.56 2.77
N GLY A 23 -1.09 21.07 1.53
CA GLY A 23 -0.96 21.88 0.32
C GLY A 23 0.44 21.93 -0.30
N ARG A 24 1.42 21.18 0.23
CA ARG A 24 2.73 21.03 -0.43
C ARG A 24 2.59 20.11 -1.66
N THR A 25 3.41 20.34 -2.69
CA THR A 25 3.47 19.44 -3.84
C THR A 25 4.47 18.30 -3.61
N PRO A 26 4.20 17.08 -4.10
CA PRO A 26 5.19 15.99 -4.09
C PRO A 26 6.52 16.36 -4.77
N GLU A 27 6.50 17.22 -5.79
CA GLU A 27 7.70 17.73 -6.47
C GLU A 27 8.57 18.58 -5.56
N ASP A 28 7.99 19.46 -4.74
CA ASP A 28 8.75 20.28 -3.80
C ASP A 28 9.31 19.43 -2.67
N LEU A 29 8.54 18.46 -2.17
CA LEU A 29 9.02 17.52 -1.15
C LEU A 29 10.16 16.65 -1.68
N ALA A 30 10.13 16.22 -2.94
CA ALA A 30 11.22 15.44 -3.54
C ALA A 30 12.53 16.21 -3.73
N LYS A 31 12.50 17.56 -3.67
CA LYS A 31 13.72 18.39 -3.68
C LYS A 31 14.34 18.49 -2.28
N GLU A 32 13.53 18.40 -1.24
CA GLU A 32 13.94 18.56 0.16
C GLU A 32 14.23 17.23 0.86
N PHE A 33 13.57 16.16 0.42
CA PHE A 33 13.63 14.84 1.03
C PHE A 33 14.09 13.79 0.02
N GLU A 34 14.49 12.63 0.55
CA GLU A 34 15.06 11.55 -0.26
C GLU A 34 14.07 10.83 -1.21
N PRO A 35 12.78 10.61 -0.86
CA PRO A 35 11.84 9.95 -1.76
C PRO A 35 11.57 10.75 -3.04
N THR A 36 11.45 10.05 -4.16
CA THR A 36 11.01 10.67 -5.41
C THR A 36 9.56 11.14 -5.32
N ALA A 37 9.21 12.15 -6.12
CA ALA A 37 7.83 12.66 -6.18
C ALA A 37 6.82 11.54 -6.48
N GLN A 38 7.15 10.62 -7.41
CA GLN A 38 6.31 9.46 -7.71
C GLN A 38 6.08 8.55 -6.49
N THR A 39 7.09 8.37 -5.65
CA THR A 39 6.96 7.59 -4.42
C THR A 39 5.95 8.25 -3.47
N ILE A 40 6.05 9.57 -3.31
CA ILE A 40 5.14 10.36 -2.49
C ILE A 40 3.71 10.34 -3.07
N TYR A 41 3.55 10.48 -4.40
CA TYR A 41 2.26 10.33 -5.08
C TYR A 41 1.59 9.00 -4.77
N ASN A 42 2.35 7.90 -4.84
CA ASN A 42 1.83 6.57 -4.56
C ASN A 42 1.37 6.45 -3.10
N TRP A 43 2.09 7.07 -2.17
CA TRP A 43 1.72 7.06 -0.77
C TRP A 43 0.43 7.82 -0.50
N VAL A 44 0.29 9.02 -1.07
CA VAL A 44 -0.92 9.85 -0.95
C VAL A 44 -2.10 9.14 -1.60
N ALA A 45 -1.95 8.60 -2.81
CA ALA A 45 -3.02 7.88 -3.48
C ALA A 45 -3.50 6.66 -2.67
N GLN A 46 -2.58 5.93 -2.02
CA GLN A 46 -2.98 4.83 -1.14
C GLN A 46 -3.66 5.33 0.13
N ALA A 47 -3.15 6.39 0.76
CA ALA A 47 -3.77 6.97 1.95
C ALA A 47 -5.17 7.50 1.67
N ASP A 48 -5.39 8.10 0.49
CA ASP A 48 -6.70 8.58 0.07
C ASP A 48 -7.68 7.41 -0.19
N ARG A 49 -7.22 6.27 -0.71
CA ARG A 49 -8.04 5.05 -0.81
C ARG A 49 -8.38 4.50 0.56
N ASP A 50 -7.39 4.43 1.44
CA ASP A 50 -7.56 3.96 2.82
C ASP A 50 -8.53 4.85 3.61
N ALA A 51 -8.57 6.16 3.30
CA ALA A 51 -9.50 7.12 3.86
C ALA A 51 -10.86 7.21 3.11
N GLY A 52 -11.09 6.40 2.08
CA GLY A 52 -12.33 6.41 1.30
C GLY A 52 -12.54 7.64 0.42
N LYS A 53 -11.50 8.45 0.18
CA LYS A 53 -11.54 9.61 -0.74
C LYS A 53 -11.36 9.21 -2.20
N ARG A 54 -10.78 8.02 -2.46
CA ARG A 54 -10.56 7.45 -3.79
C ARG A 54 -11.05 6.01 -3.86
N HIS A 55 -11.54 5.61 -5.03
CA HIS A 55 -12.08 4.27 -5.29
C HIS A 55 -11.48 3.62 -6.55
N ASP A 56 -10.39 4.18 -7.07
CA ASP A 56 -9.68 3.70 -8.28
C ASP A 56 -8.76 2.50 -8.00
N GLY A 57 -8.88 1.88 -6.83
CA GLY A 57 -8.09 0.72 -6.42
C GLY A 57 -8.44 0.30 -5.00
N LEU A 58 -7.89 -0.84 -4.58
CA LEU A 58 -8.12 -1.38 -3.24
C LEU A 58 -7.41 -0.54 -2.17
N SER A 59 -8.12 -0.31 -1.08
CA SER A 59 -7.53 0.05 0.21
C SER A 59 -6.60 -1.05 0.72
N THR A 60 -5.75 -0.68 1.68
CA THR A 60 -4.86 -1.61 2.36
C THR A 60 -5.64 -2.72 3.07
N ALA A 61 -6.79 -2.38 3.69
CA ALA A 61 -7.65 -3.34 4.37
C ALA A 61 -8.28 -4.36 3.38
N GLU A 62 -8.89 -3.88 2.30
CA GLU A 62 -9.47 -4.77 1.27
C GLU A 62 -8.42 -5.69 0.65
N ARG A 63 -7.20 -5.18 0.43
CA ARG A 63 -6.09 -5.98 -0.10
C ARG A 63 -5.65 -7.07 0.89
N GLN A 64 -5.62 -6.78 2.19
CA GLN A 64 -5.29 -7.76 3.22
C GLN A 64 -6.36 -8.85 3.29
N GLU A 65 -7.63 -8.46 3.32
CA GLU A 65 -8.77 -9.39 3.32
C GLU A 65 -8.76 -10.29 2.08
N LEU A 66 -8.59 -9.71 0.89
CA LEU A 66 -8.48 -10.46 -0.36
C LEU A 66 -7.33 -11.48 -0.32
N THR A 67 -6.19 -11.10 0.29
CA THR A 67 -5.04 -12.01 0.42
C THR A 67 -5.33 -13.14 1.39
N HIS A 68 -6.01 -12.85 2.50
CA HIS A 68 -6.43 -13.85 3.48
C HIS A 68 -7.44 -14.83 2.88
N LEU A 69 -8.52 -14.35 2.27
CA LEU A 69 -9.53 -15.19 1.63
C LEU A 69 -8.95 -16.06 0.52
N ARG A 70 -8.00 -15.54 -0.26
CA ARG A 70 -7.29 -16.34 -1.28
C ARG A 70 -6.46 -17.46 -0.66
N ARG A 71 -5.93 -17.29 0.55
CA ARG A 71 -5.21 -18.36 1.27
C ARG A 71 -6.18 -19.42 1.78
N GLU A 72 -7.25 -19.00 2.44
CA GLU A 72 -8.28 -19.92 2.94
C GLU A 72 -8.93 -20.73 1.83
N LEU A 73 -9.30 -20.09 0.73
CA LEU A 73 -9.88 -20.80 -0.42
C LEU A 73 -8.92 -21.86 -1.00
N ARG A 74 -7.60 -21.61 -0.99
CA ARG A 74 -6.64 -22.64 -1.41
C ARG A 74 -6.60 -23.82 -0.44
N GLN A 75 -6.65 -23.56 0.86
CA GLN A 75 -6.69 -24.60 1.88
C GLN A 75 -7.96 -25.45 1.77
N VAL A 76 -9.13 -24.80 1.70
CA VAL A 76 -10.43 -25.50 1.57
C VAL A 76 -10.47 -26.37 0.32
N LYS A 77 -9.95 -25.87 -0.81
CA LYS A 77 -9.87 -26.67 -2.05
C LYS A 77 -9.01 -27.92 -1.86
N MET A 78 -7.84 -27.77 -1.23
CA MET A 78 -6.95 -28.89 -0.95
C MET A 78 -7.59 -29.92 -0.01
N GLU A 79 -8.24 -29.48 1.07
CA GLU A 79 -8.95 -30.37 2.01
C GLU A 79 -10.07 -31.14 1.33
N ARG A 80 -10.88 -30.46 0.51
CA ARG A 80 -11.93 -31.11 -0.29
C ARG A 80 -11.34 -32.15 -1.24
N ASP A 81 -10.24 -31.84 -1.92
CA ASP A 81 -9.61 -32.76 -2.88
C ASP A 81 -9.01 -33.99 -2.19
N ILE A 82 -8.56 -33.87 -0.94
CA ILE A 82 -8.13 -35.01 -0.12
C ILE A 82 -9.33 -35.89 0.25
N LEU A 83 -10.45 -35.30 0.67
CA LEU A 83 -11.65 -36.04 1.10
C LEU A 83 -12.44 -36.67 -0.06
N ALA A 84 -12.21 -36.22 -1.29
CA ALA A 84 -12.87 -36.73 -2.49
C ALA A 84 -12.17 -37.95 -3.12
N ASN A 85 -11.01 -38.36 -2.60
CA ASN A 85 -10.27 -39.58 -2.97
C ASN A 85 -10.44 -40.66 -1.90
#